data_AF-A0A9E5RRG4-F1
#
_entry.id   AF-A0A9E5RRG4-F1
#
_cell.length_a   1.000
_cell.length_b   1.000
_cell.length_c   1.000
_cell.angle_alpha   90.00
_cell.angle_beta   90.00
_cell.angle_gamma   90.00
#
_symmetry.space_group_name_H-M   'P 1'
#
loop_
_entity.id
_entity.type
_entity.pdbx_description
1 polymer ?
#
loop_
_entity_poly.entity_id
_entity_poly.type
_entity_poly.pdbx_seq_one_letter_code
_entity_poly.pdbx_strand_id
1 'polypeptide(L)'
;MARNPFDQFSKQFFEEFLSPLGEVKINYEIPGEAKFVDIWFTPSSIFLTRIVAIDQLPITPDTLWLRLLGKGLTQKQAVDEVIALSKQDTRRSKILKLLYSWKISIEVSREIDLEEREDIMQLSQAYLEWEQETKRQGIEQGIEQGIEQGIEQGIEQERRQLLENLFLVRFGGVDSQLVAIIPSIAYLSSQEYAALLLKLPNLSREDLLARFGSQS
;
A
#
# COMPACT_ATOMS: atom_id res chain seq x y z
N MET A 1 16.65 -42.08 24.32
CA MET A 1 15.71 -41.01 23.97
C MET A 1 16.52 -39.76 23.71
N ALA A 2 16.65 -39.36 22.44
CA ALA A 2 17.49 -38.24 22.06
C ALA A 2 16.90 -36.94 22.65
N ARG A 3 17.68 -36.26 23.51
CA ARG A 3 17.37 -34.89 23.94
C ARG A 3 17.42 -34.02 22.70
N ASN A 4 16.25 -33.57 22.23
CA ASN A 4 16.17 -32.64 21.12
C ASN A 4 16.88 -31.34 21.55
N PRO A 5 17.96 -30.90 20.87
CA PRO A 5 18.68 -29.69 21.24
C PRO A 5 17.77 -28.45 21.31
N PHE A 6 16.72 -28.43 20.50
CA PHE A 6 15.72 -27.37 20.47
C PHE A 6 14.82 -27.36 21.72
N ASP A 7 14.55 -28.51 22.33
CA ASP A 7 13.76 -28.61 23.56
C ASP A 7 14.52 -28.00 24.74
N GLN A 8 15.80 -28.35 24.87
CA GLN A 8 16.66 -27.82 25.94
C GLN A 8 16.93 -26.31 25.76
N PHE A 9 17.15 -25.86 24.52
CA PHE A 9 17.30 -24.44 24.20
C PHE A 9 16.03 -23.64 24.53
N SER A 10 14.85 -24.14 24.14
CA SER A 10 13.58 -23.46 24.42
C SER A 10 13.33 -23.35 25.91
N LYS A 11 13.59 -24.42 26.67
CA LYS A 11 13.46 -24.45 28.13
C LYS A 11 14.37 -23.42 28.82
N GLN A 12 15.64 -23.35 28.42
CA GLN A 12 16.60 -22.37 28.95
C GLN A 12 16.24 -20.93 28.55
N PHE A 13 15.85 -20.71 27.30
CA PHE A 13 15.42 -19.41 26.81
C PHE A 13 14.21 -18.87 27.59
N PHE A 14 13.20 -19.71 27.83
CA PHE A 14 12.03 -19.32 28.61
C PHE A 14 12.33 -19.12 30.09
N GLU A 15 13.20 -19.91 30.70
CA GLU A 15 13.65 -19.67 32.08
C GLU A 15 14.37 -18.32 32.20
N GLU A 16 15.31 -18.01 31.31
CA GLU A 16 16.04 -16.74 31.35
C GLU A 16 15.12 -15.53 31.07
N PHE A 17 14.19 -15.67 30.11
CA PHE A 17 13.28 -14.59 29.72
C PHE A 17 12.16 -14.33 30.74
N LEU A 18 11.66 -15.38 31.40
CA LEU A 18 10.52 -15.28 32.33
C LEU A 18 10.96 -15.13 33.80
N SER A 19 12.19 -15.48 34.17
CA SER A 19 12.72 -15.28 35.53
C SER A 19 12.61 -13.84 36.06
N PRO A 20 12.79 -12.77 35.25
CA PRO A 20 12.55 -11.40 35.70
C PRO A 20 11.08 -11.07 35.95
N LEU A 21 10.15 -11.87 35.41
CA LEU A 21 8.71 -11.62 35.41
C LEU A 21 7.96 -12.51 36.43
N GLY A 22 8.62 -13.51 37.02
CA GLY A 22 8.01 -14.48 37.93
C GLY A 22 8.87 -15.73 38.15
N GLU A 23 8.34 -16.68 38.91
CA GLU A 23 9.02 -17.95 39.18
C GLU A 23 8.80 -18.92 38.01
N VAL A 24 9.87 -19.47 37.46
CA VAL A 24 9.84 -20.47 36.38
C VAL A 24 10.37 -21.80 36.93
N LYS A 25 9.66 -22.91 36.67
CA LYS A 25 10.11 -24.28 36.97
C LYS A 25 10.11 -25.09 35.68
N ILE A 26 11.27 -25.62 35.30
CA ILE A 26 11.42 -26.51 34.14
C ILE A 26 11.25 -27.96 34.61
N ASN A 27 10.60 -28.81 33.81
CA ASN A 27 10.36 -30.23 34.10
C ASN A 27 9.70 -30.44 35.49
N TYR A 28 8.69 -29.64 35.80
CA TYR A 28 8.02 -29.66 37.08
C TYR A 28 7.14 -30.91 37.23
N GLU A 29 7.39 -31.68 38.29
CA GLU A 29 6.53 -32.81 38.67
C GLU A 29 5.30 -32.29 39.40
N ILE A 30 4.10 -32.67 38.95
CA ILE A 30 2.86 -32.25 39.59
C ILE A 30 2.65 -33.09 40.86
N PRO A 31 2.61 -32.48 42.06
CA PRO A 31 2.42 -33.25 43.29
C PRO A 31 1.07 -33.99 43.27
N GLY A 32 1.10 -35.31 43.37
CA GLY A 32 -0.10 -36.16 43.38
C GLY A 32 -0.55 -36.69 42.01
N GLU A 33 0.09 -36.29 40.91
CA GLU A 33 -0.10 -36.90 39.59
C GLU A 33 1.24 -37.38 39.02
N ALA A 34 1.28 -38.58 38.43
CA ALA A 34 2.47 -39.07 37.73
C ALA A 34 2.63 -38.39 36.35
N LYS A 35 2.69 -37.06 36.33
CA LYS A 35 2.84 -36.23 35.13
C LYS A 35 3.88 -35.14 35.36
N PHE A 36 4.59 -34.82 34.28
CA PHE A 36 5.57 -33.75 34.23
C PHE A 36 5.09 -32.64 33.30
N VAL A 37 5.37 -31.39 33.66
CA VAL A 37 5.14 -30.21 32.84
C VAL A 37 6.49 -29.66 32.40
N ASP A 38 6.66 -29.41 31.11
CA ASP A 38 7.93 -28.94 30.55
C ASP A 38 8.36 -27.58 31.12
N ILE A 39 7.41 -26.64 31.28
CA ILE A 39 7.63 -25.32 31.88
C ILE A 39 6.41 -24.90 32.69
N TRP A 40 6.60 -24.52 33.94
CA TRP A 40 5.61 -23.95 34.83
C TRP A 40 6.03 -22.54 35.23
N PHE A 41 5.21 -21.53 34.93
CA PHE A 41 5.51 -20.13 35.21
C PHE A 41 4.48 -19.52 36.17
N THR A 42 4.94 -18.84 37.21
CA THR A 42 4.13 -18.16 38.22
C THR A 42 4.51 -16.67 38.26
N PRO A 43 3.69 -15.77 37.69
CA PRO A 43 4.03 -14.34 37.58
C PRO A 43 4.08 -13.67 38.96
N SER A 44 5.04 -12.77 39.17
CA SER A 44 5.26 -12.06 40.45
C SER A 44 4.40 -10.81 40.65
N SER A 45 3.72 -10.31 39.59
CA SER A 45 2.82 -9.15 39.63
C SER A 45 1.74 -9.20 38.54
N ILE A 46 0.70 -8.36 38.66
CA ILE A 46 -0.61 -8.38 37.97
C ILE A 46 -0.54 -8.12 36.44
N PHE A 47 0.64 -8.20 35.81
CA PHE A 47 0.73 -8.07 34.36
C PHE A 47 0.07 -9.28 33.69
N LEU A 48 -0.92 -9.00 32.84
CA LEU A 48 -1.56 -10.00 31.98
C LEU A 48 -0.60 -10.41 30.84
N THR A 49 0.48 -11.07 31.19
CA THR A 49 1.38 -11.71 30.21
C THR A 49 0.65 -12.91 29.62
N ARG A 50 0.34 -12.85 28.32
CA ARG A 50 -0.25 -13.95 27.57
C ARG A 50 0.80 -14.55 26.64
N ILE A 51 1.13 -15.81 26.87
CA ILE A 51 1.99 -16.59 25.97
C ILE A 51 1.08 -17.17 24.88
N VAL A 52 1.49 -17.01 23.62
CA VAL A 52 0.75 -17.53 22.46
C VAL A 52 1.61 -18.60 21.78
N ALA A 53 1.10 -19.83 21.76
CA ALA A 53 1.67 -20.92 20.97
C ALA A 53 1.19 -20.77 19.51
N ILE A 54 2.11 -20.41 18.61
CA ILE A 54 1.80 -20.08 17.21
C ILE A 54 1.23 -21.29 16.45
N ASP A 55 1.75 -22.49 16.73
CA ASP A 55 1.35 -23.77 16.13
C ASP A 55 -0.07 -24.23 16.55
N GLN A 56 -0.60 -23.69 17.65
CA GLN A 56 -1.93 -23.98 18.17
C GLN A 56 -2.96 -22.90 17.82
N LEU A 57 -2.56 -21.87 17.05
CA LEU A 57 -3.48 -20.81 16.64
C LEU A 57 -4.52 -21.34 15.65
N PRO A 58 -5.81 -20.97 15.80
CA PRO A 58 -6.84 -21.38 14.85
C PRO A 58 -6.55 -20.82 13.47
N ILE A 59 -6.93 -21.54 12.41
CA ILE A 59 -6.76 -21.11 11.02
C ILE A 59 -7.85 -20.08 10.71
N THR A 60 -7.52 -18.80 10.90
CA THR A 60 -8.40 -17.66 10.60
C THR A 60 -7.60 -16.52 9.99
N PRO A 61 -8.23 -15.56 9.30
CA PRO A 61 -7.55 -14.37 8.78
C PRO A 61 -6.86 -13.53 9.86
N ASP A 62 -7.39 -13.53 11.08
CA ASP A 62 -6.90 -12.71 12.18
C ASP A 62 -5.59 -13.27 12.79
N THR A 63 -5.40 -14.58 12.73
CA THR A 63 -4.19 -15.27 13.22
C THR A 63 -3.13 -15.45 12.15
N LEU A 64 -3.44 -15.13 10.88
CA LEU A 64 -2.58 -15.36 9.72
C LEU A 64 -1.17 -14.79 9.92
N TRP A 65 -1.10 -13.55 10.42
CA TRP A 65 0.17 -12.86 10.69
C TRP A 65 1.07 -13.58 11.69
N LEU A 66 0.47 -14.12 12.76
CA LEU A 66 1.22 -14.83 13.78
C LEU A 66 1.67 -16.20 13.24
N ARG A 67 0.83 -16.88 12.44
CA ARG A 67 1.16 -18.17 11.83
C ARG A 67 2.27 -18.08 10.78
N LEU A 68 2.40 -16.96 10.06
CA LEU A 68 3.54 -16.69 9.16
C LEU A 68 4.90 -16.64 9.88
N LEU A 69 4.90 -16.28 11.18
CA LEU A 69 6.09 -16.26 12.03
C LEU A 69 6.41 -17.63 12.66
N GLY A 70 5.55 -18.63 12.44
CA GLY A 70 5.78 -20.02 12.86
C GLY A 70 6.84 -20.71 12.01
N LYS A 71 6.97 -22.03 12.18
CA LYS A 71 7.88 -22.87 11.38
C LYS A 71 7.17 -24.12 10.88
N GLY A 72 7.71 -24.72 9.82
CA GLY A 72 7.20 -25.96 9.23
C GLY A 72 5.77 -25.79 8.69
N LEU A 73 4.89 -26.76 8.99
CA LEU A 73 3.54 -26.83 8.42
C LEU A 73 2.67 -25.60 8.71
N THR A 74 2.78 -25.02 9.91
CA THR A 74 2.01 -23.82 10.29
C THR A 74 2.37 -22.62 9.43
N GLN A 75 3.65 -22.47 9.10
CA GLN A 75 4.13 -21.39 8.23
C GLN A 75 3.72 -21.64 6.78
N LYS A 76 3.90 -22.86 6.28
CA LYS A 76 3.53 -23.24 4.91
C LYS A 76 2.04 -23.00 4.63
N GLN A 77 1.16 -23.43 5.53
CA GLN A 77 -0.28 -23.17 5.43
C GLN A 77 -0.61 -21.67 5.42
N ALA A 78 0.07 -20.89 6.27
CA ALA A 78 -0.12 -19.45 6.30
C ALA A 78 0.39 -18.78 5.00
N VAL A 79 1.48 -19.26 4.41
CA VAL A 79 2.00 -18.81 3.12
C VAL A 79 1.00 -19.11 1.99
N ASP A 80 0.46 -20.34 1.94
CA ASP A 80 -0.56 -20.73 0.97
C ASP A 80 -1.81 -19.84 1.07
N GLU A 81 -2.26 -19.53 2.30
CA GLU A 81 -3.36 -18.60 2.53
C GLU A 81 -3.07 -17.20 1.98
N VAL A 82 -1.86 -16.66 2.19
CA VAL A 82 -1.45 -15.34 1.65
C VAL A 82 -1.44 -15.35 0.13
N ILE A 83 -0.98 -16.43 -0.49
CA ILE A 83 -0.97 -16.59 -1.95
C ILE A 83 -2.41 -16.67 -2.49
N ALA A 84 -3.33 -17.31 -1.75
CA ALA A 84 -4.74 -17.44 -2.10
C ALA A 84 -5.57 -16.16 -1.89
N LEU A 85 -5.10 -15.18 -1.11
CA LEU A 85 -5.80 -13.90 -0.91
C LEU A 85 -6.01 -13.15 -2.24
N SER A 86 -7.06 -12.35 -2.36
CA SER A 86 -7.26 -11.51 -3.56
C SER A 86 -6.08 -10.57 -3.81
N LYS A 87 -5.70 -10.37 -5.08
CA LYS A 87 -4.69 -9.39 -5.48
C LYS A 87 -5.06 -7.94 -5.11
N GLN A 88 -6.35 -7.66 -4.90
CA GLN A 88 -6.86 -6.35 -4.50
C GLN A 88 -6.88 -6.15 -2.96
N ASP A 89 -6.53 -7.17 -2.17
CA ASP A 89 -6.54 -7.07 -0.71
C ASP A 89 -5.34 -6.24 -0.21
N THR A 90 -5.63 -5.14 0.48
CA THR A 90 -4.60 -4.26 1.07
C THR A 90 -3.75 -4.93 2.15
N ARG A 91 -4.23 -6.02 2.76
CA ARG A 91 -3.48 -6.82 3.72
C ARG A 91 -2.43 -7.68 3.00
N ARG A 92 -2.78 -8.26 1.85
CA ARG A 92 -1.84 -9.07 1.04
C ARG A 92 -0.59 -8.27 0.68
N SER A 93 -0.76 -7.02 0.24
CA SER A 93 0.39 -6.16 -0.12
C SER A 93 1.26 -5.81 1.10
N LYS A 94 0.66 -5.55 2.26
CA LYS A 94 1.39 -5.33 3.52
C LYS A 94 2.17 -6.58 3.95
N ILE A 95 1.56 -7.77 3.84
CA ILE A 95 2.18 -9.05 4.18
C ILE A 95 3.40 -9.31 3.28
N LEU A 96 3.22 -9.20 1.96
CA LEU A 96 4.30 -9.47 1.00
C LEU A 96 5.48 -8.51 1.18
N LYS A 97 5.22 -7.23 1.47
CA LYS A 97 6.28 -6.24 1.74
C LYS A 97 7.08 -6.58 3.00
N LEU A 98 6.41 -7.03 4.06
CA LEU A 98 7.07 -7.42 5.31
C LEU A 98 7.85 -8.73 5.16
N LEU A 99 7.29 -9.72 4.46
CA LEU A 99 7.98 -10.98 4.16
C LEU A 99 9.25 -10.75 3.32
N TYR A 100 9.22 -9.83 2.36
CA TYR A 100 10.40 -9.45 1.58
C TYR A 100 11.46 -8.76 2.46
N SER A 101 11.06 -7.84 3.33
CA SER A 101 11.97 -7.19 4.29
C SER A 101 12.63 -8.19 5.24
N TRP A 102 11.89 -9.21 5.66
CA TRP A 102 12.40 -10.28 6.51
C TRP A 102 13.32 -11.25 5.75
N LYS A 103 12.98 -11.60 4.49
CA LYS A 103 13.81 -12.39 3.57
C LYS A 103 15.20 -11.78 3.38
N ILE A 104 15.29 -10.47 3.14
CA ILE A 104 16.58 -9.76 3.03
C ILE A 104 17.39 -9.93 4.32
N SER A 105 16.75 -9.86 5.48
CA SER A 105 17.43 -10.03 6.78
C SER A 105 17.87 -11.47 7.05
N ILE A 106 17.18 -12.47 6.51
CA ILE A 106 17.48 -13.91 6.68
C ILE A 106 18.53 -14.41 5.69
N GLU A 107 18.45 -14.04 4.40
CA GLU A 107 19.44 -14.44 3.38
C GLU A 107 20.85 -13.95 3.72
N VAL A 108 20.97 -12.88 4.49
CA VAL A 108 22.24 -12.34 5.00
C VAL A 108 22.84 -13.21 6.12
N SER A 109 22.07 -14.13 6.74
CA SER A 109 22.41 -14.67 8.06
C SER A 109 22.70 -16.19 8.20
N ARG A 110 22.39 -17.10 7.25
CA ARG A 110 22.96 -18.49 7.13
C ARG A 110 22.26 -19.42 6.12
N GLU A 111 22.92 -20.54 5.80
CA GLU A 111 22.51 -21.68 4.95
C GLU A 111 21.06 -22.14 5.19
N ILE A 112 20.21 -21.94 4.20
CA ILE A 112 18.77 -22.25 4.21
C ILE A 112 18.57 -23.75 3.91
N ASP A 113 17.78 -24.42 4.76
CA ASP A 113 17.29 -25.79 4.57
C ASP A 113 16.46 -25.92 3.28
N LEU A 114 16.41 -27.11 2.66
CA LEU A 114 15.82 -27.31 1.33
C LEU A 114 14.30 -27.04 1.29
N GLU A 115 13.58 -27.25 2.39
CA GLU A 115 12.14 -27.06 2.47
C GLU A 115 11.77 -25.57 2.64
N GLU A 116 12.54 -24.83 3.45
CA GLU A 116 12.40 -23.37 3.58
C GLU A 116 12.70 -22.66 2.24
N ARG A 117 13.53 -23.24 1.37
CA ARG A 117 13.83 -22.65 0.04
C ARG A 117 12.63 -22.63 -0.91
N GLU A 118 11.76 -23.63 -0.91
CA GLU A 118 10.64 -23.70 -1.85
C GLU A 118 9.58 -22.63 -1.51
N ASP A 119 9.21 -22.53 -0.24
CA ASP A 119 8.27 -21.51 0.25
C ASP A 119 8.85 -20.10 0.04
N ILE A 120 10.17 -19.93 0.24
CA ILE A 120 10.89 -18.68 -0.07
C ILE A 120 10.87 -18.37 -1.57
N MET A 121 10.97 -19.37 -2.45
CA MET A 121 10.91 -19.19 -3.90
C MET A 121 9.53 -18.76 -4.38
N GLN A 122 8.46 -19.37 -3.86
CA GLN A 122 7.08 -19.00 -4.22
C GLN A 122 6.74 -17.58 -3.77
N LEU A 123 7.12 -17.20 -2.54
CA LEU A 123 6.94 -15.84 -2.04
C LEU A 123 7.73 -14.80 -2.83
N SER A 124 8.95 -15.14 -3.25
CA SER A 124 9.78 -14.27 -4.09
C SER A 124 9.14 -14.00 -5.45
N GLN A 125 8.52 -15.01 -6.06
CA GLN A 125 7.81 -14.86 -7.33
C GLN A 125 6.55 -13.99 -7.16
N ALA A 126 5.74 -14.28 -6.14
CA ALA A 126 4.54 -13.49 -5.86
C ALA A 126 4.85 -12.01 -5.60
N TYR A 127 5.98 -11.70 -4.95
CA TYR A 127 6.45 -10.33 -4.76
C TYR A 127 6.93 -9.69 -6.07
N LEU A 128 7.74 -10.39 -6.86
CA LEU A 128 8.27 -9.86 -8.13
C LEU A 128 7.14 -9.55 -9.11
N GLU A 129 6.15 -10.45 -9.23
CA GLU A 129 4.95 -10.21 -10.03
C GLU A 129 4.17 -9.00 -9.53
N TRP A 130 3.99 -8.87 -8.20
CA TRP A 130 3.29 -7.73 -7.61
C TRP A 130 4.02 -6.40 -7.85
N GLU A 131 5.35 -6.38 -7.73
CA GLU A 131 6.17 -5.18 -7.99
C GLU A 131 6.09 -4.76 -9.46
N GLN A 132 6.22 -5.72 -10.39
CA GLN A 132 6.10 -5.46 -11.82
C GLN A 132 4.71 -4.94 -12.18
N GLU A 133 3.65 -5.56 -11.66
CA GLU A 133 2.28 -5.15 -11.94
C GLU A 133 1.98 -3.75 -11.36
N THR A 134 2.40 -3.50 -10.11
CA THR A 134 2.21 -2.19 -9.47
C THR A 134 2.96 -1.09 -10.22
N LYS A 135 4.19 -1.38 -10.65
CA LYS A 135 4.99 -0.45 -11.46
C LYS A 135 4.34 -0.19 -12.81
N ARG A 136 3.82 -1.22 -13.47
CA ARG A 136 3.12 -1.08 -14.74
C ARG A 136 1.88 -0.22 -14.59
N GLN A 137 1.03 -0.51 -13.60
CA GLN A 137 -0.18 0.28 -13.33
C GLN A 137 0.15 1.74 -12.99
N GLY A 138 1.20 1.98 -12.19
CA GLY A 138 1.64 3.34 -11.88
C GLY A 138 2.14 4.11 -13.11
N ILE A 139 2.84 3.42 -14.03
CA ILE A 139 3.29 4.02 -15.29
C ILE A 139 2.09 4.30 -16.21
N GLU A 140 1.18 3.35 -16.38
CA GLU A 140 -0.02 3.51 -17.20
C GLU A 140 -0.87 4.69 -16.71
N GLN A 141 -1.16 4.75 -15.41
CA GLN A 141 -1.89 5.88 -14.82
C GLN A 141 -1.15 7.20 -14.96
N GLY A 142 0.18 7.20 -14.77
CA GLY A 142 0.99 8.41 -14.93
C GLY A 142 1.02 8.92 -16.37
N ILE A 143 1.09 8.00 -17.34
CA ILE A 143 1.02 8.33 -18.77
C ILE A 143 -0.37 8.85 -19.13
N GLU A 144 -1.43 8.17 -18.70
CA GLU A 144 -2.81 8.56 -18.97
C GLU A 144 -3.10 9.97 -18.43
N GLN A 145 -2.78 10.22 -17.15
CA GLN A 145 -2.94 11.55 -16.55
C GLN A 145 -2.06 12.60 -17.23
N GLY A 146 -0.82 12.25 -17.59
CA GLY A 146 0.08 13.16 -18.28
C GLY A 146 -0.40 13.53 -19.69
N ILE A 147 -0.96 12.57 -20.43
CA ILE A 147 -1.54 12.80 -21.75
C ILE A 147 -2.80 13.65 -21.63
N GLU A 148 -3.70 13.32 -20.70
CA GLU A 148 -4.95 14.06 -20.49
C GLU A 148 -4.66 15.52 -20.14
N GLN A 149 -3.79 15.76 -19.15
CA GLN A 149 -3.37 17.12 -18.76
C GLN A 149 -2.66 17.85 -19.90
N GLY A 150 -1.79 17.16 -20.66
CA GLY A 150 -1.09 17.76 -21.79
C GLY A 150 -2.03 18.17 -22.93
N ILE A 151 -3.04 17.35 -23.22
CA ILE A 151 -4.07 17.67 -24.22
C ILE A 151 -4.93 18.85 -23.73
N GLU A 152 -5.39 18.83 -22.48
CA GLU A 152 -6.23 19.89 -21.92
C GLU A 152 -5.50 21.24 -21.95
N GLN A 153 -4.24 21.28 -21.49
CA GLN A 153 -3.41 22.48 -21.54
C GLN A 153 -3.16 22.95 -22.98
N GLY A 154 -2.93 22.03 -23.92
CA GLY A 154 -2.75 22.36 -25.34
C GLY A 154 -3.98 23.02 -25.94
N ILE A 155 -5.17 22.47 -25.67
CA ILE A 155 -6.45 23.03 -26.12
C ILE A 155 -6.70 24.40 -25.49
N GLU A 156 -6.42 24.56 -24.19
CA GLU A 156 -6.58 25.83 -23.49
C GLU A 156 -5.67 26.92 -24.10
N GLN A 157 -4.39 26.61 -24.31
CA GLN A 157 -3.42 27.52 -24.91
C GLN A 157 -3.82 27.89 -26.35
N GLU A 158 -4.26 26.92 -27.15
CA GLU A 158 -4.74 27.18 -28.50
C GLU A 158 -5.97 28.10 -28.49
N ARG A 159 -6.96 27.82 -27.64
CA ARG A 159 -8.16 28.68 -27.48
C ARG A 159 -7.78 30.09 -27.05
N ARG A 160 -6.84 30.23 -26.11
CA ARG A 160 -6.34 31.53 -25.66
C ARG A 160 -5.72 32.32 -26.81
N GLN A 161 -4.82 31.68 -27.56
CA GLN A 161 -4.14 32.32 -28.71
C GLN A 161 -5.13 32.71 -29.81
N LEU A 162 -6.12 31.86 -30.08
CA LEU A 162 -7.18 32.15 -31.06
C LEU A 162 -8.01 33.36 -30.63
N LEU A 163 -8.37 33.46 -29.35
CA LEU A 163 -9.11 34.61 -28.82
C LEU A 163 -8.31 35.91 -28.92
N GLU A 164 -7.02 35.88 -28.57
CA GLU A 164 -6.13 37.03 -28.71
C GLU A 164 -6.05 37.51 -30.17
N ASN A 165 -5.81 36.60 -31.11
CA ASN A 165 -5.74 36.91 -32.52
C ASN A 165 -7.09 37.43 -33.06
N LEU A 166 -8.19 36.83 -32.64
CA LEU A 166 -9.52 37.22 -33.09
C LEU A 166 -9.88 38.62 -32.58
N PHE A 167 -9.59 38.93 -31.31
CA PHE A 167 -9.79 40.26 -30.75
C PHE A 167 -8.91 41.30 -31.44
N LEU A 168 -7.66 40.96 -31.75
CA LEU A 168 -6.76 41.82 -32.50
C LEU A 168 -7.34 42.17 -33.88
N VAL A 169 -7.80 41.16 -34.63
CA VAL A 169 -8.39 41.34 -35.97
C VAL A 169 -9.71 42.12 -35.90
N ARG A 170 -10.56 41.85 -34.90
CA ARG A 170 -11.91 42.40 -34.84
C ARG A 170 -11.99 43.81 -34.28
N PHE A 171 -11.20 44.09 -33.25
CA PHE A 171 -11.23 45.34 -32.48
C PHE A 171 -10.00 46.23 -32.73
N GLY A 172 -9.04 45.76 -33.53
CA GLY A 172 -7.84 46.52 -33.90
C GLY A 172 -6.76 46.56 -32.80
N GLY A 173 -7.00 45.94 -31.65
CA GLY A 173 -6.08 45.87 -30.52
C GLY A 173 -6.65 45.05 -29.37
N VAL A 174 -5.76 44.46 -28.56
CA VAL A 174 -6.13 43.72 -27.35
C VAL A 174 -5.59 44.48 -26.15
N ASP A 175 -6.46 45.20 -25.46
CA ASP A 175 -6.12 45.93 -24.24
C ASP A 175 -6.21 45.03 -23.00
N SER A 176 -5.81 45.56 -21.84
CA SER A 176 -5.86 44.83 -20.58
C SER A 176 -7.26 44.36 -20.17
N GLN A 177 -8.33 45.05 -20.61
CA GLN A 177 -9.71 44.66 -20.31
C GLN A 177 -10.11 43.43 -21.14
N LEU A 178 -9.71 43.38 -22.40
CA LEU A 178 -9.92 42.22 -23.27
C LEU A 178 -9.07 41.02 -22.85
N VAL A 179 -7.82 41.22 -22.42
CA VAL A 179 -6.99 40.13 -21.86
C VAL A 179 -7.62 39.53 -20.61
N ALA A 180 -8.20 40.35 -19.74
CA ALA A 180 -8.78 39.90 -18.47
C ALA A 180 -9.98 38.96 -18.65
N ILE A 181 -10.73 39.07 -19.76
CA ILE A 181 -11.90 38.21 -20.02
C ILE A 181 -11.57 36.91 -20.76
N ILE A 182 -10.35 36.77 -21.31
CA ILE A 182 -9.94 35.59 -22.09
C ILE A 182 -10.02 34.29 -21.26
N PRO A 183 -9.56 34.23 -19.99
CA PRO A 183 -9.71 33.02 -19.18
C PRO A 183 -11.18 32.58 -19.07
N SER A 184 -12.09 33.52 -18.79
CA SER A 184 -13.53 33.24 -18.66
C SER A 184 -14.16 32.68 -19.95
N ILE A 185 -13.61 33.02 -21.12
CA ILE A 185 -14.06 32.53 -22.42
C ILE A 185 -13.37 31.20 -22.80
N ALA A 186 -12.10 31.04 -22.42
CA ALA A 186 -11.32 29.82 -22.67
C ALA A 186 -11.89 28.62 -21.90
N TYR A 187 -12.41 28.84 -20.67
CA TYR A 187 -13.04 27.79 -19.86
C TYR A 187 -14.51 27.49 -20.21
N LEU A 188 -15.11 28.20 -21.19
CA LEU A 188 -16.46 27.86 -21.66
C LEU A 188 -16.51 26.45 -22.22
N SER A 189 -17.66 25.79 -22.04
CA SER A 189 -17.93 24.51 -22.70
C SER A 189 -17.83 24.64 -24.23
N SER A 190 -17.55 23.53 -24.93
CA SER A 190 -17.41 23.54 -26.39
C SER A 190 -18.63 24.12 -27.11
N GLN A 191 -19.83 23.93 -26.57
CA GLN A 191 -21.08 24.46 -27.13
C GLN A 191 -21.20 25.98 -26.94
N GLU A 192 -20.91 26.48 -25.74
CA GLU A 192 -20.97 27.91 -25.43
C GLU A 192 -19.91 28.69 -26.20
N TYR A 193 -18.72 28.11 -26.36
CA TYR A 193 -17.65 28.68 -27.15
C TYR A 193 -18.03 28.81 -28.63
N ALA A 194 -18.57 27.75 -29.24
CA ALA A 194 -19.05 27.79 -30.62
C ALA A 194 -20.19 28.82 -30.81
N ALA A 195 -21.13 28.88 -29.87
CA ALA A 195 -22.21 29.85 -29.89
C ALA A 195 -21.69 31.30 -29.76
N LEU A 196 -20.63 31.51 -28.97
CA LEU A 196 -19.97 32.82 -28.86
C LEU A 196 -19.29 33.19 -30.19
N LEU A 197 -18.52 32.28 -30.81
CA LEU A 197 -17.85 32.52 -32.09
C LEU A 197 -18.82 32.90 -33.21
N LEU A 198 -20.00 32.28 -33.27
CA LEU A 198 -21.04 32.61 -34.26
C LEU A 198 -21.65 34.00 -34.03
N LYS A 199 -21.77 34.43 -32.77
CA LYS A 199 -22.37 35.72 -32.41
C LYS A 199 -21.34 36.87 -32.43
N LEU A 200 -20.06 36.53 -32.35
CA LEU A 200 -18.94 37.45 -32.23
C LEU A 200 -18.88 38.54 -33.32
N PRO A 201 -19.19 38.27 -34.61
CA PRO A 201 -19.24 39.31 -35.63
C PRO A 201 -20.21 40.46 -35.30
N ASN A 202 -21.28 40.15 -34.56
CA ASN A 202 -22.37 41.06 -34.22
C ASN A 202 -22.30 41.61 -32.80
N LEU A 203 -21.34 41.18 -31.97
CA LEU A 203 -21.13 41.73 -30.62
C LEU A 203 -20.22 42.96 -30.66
N SER A 204 -20.58 43.99 -29.90
CA SER A 204 -19.68 45.10 -29.59
C SER A 204 -18.65 44.70 -28.53
N ARG A 205 -17.57 45.48 -28.42
CA ARG A 205 -16.54 45.30 -27.38
C ARG A 205 -17.17 45.47 -25.99
N GLU A 206 -18.05 46.45 -25.84
CA GLU A 206 -18.71 46.81 -24.59
C GLU A 206 -19.65 45.68 -24.13
N ASP A 207 -20.40 45.06 -25.04
CA ASP A 207 -21.27 43.90 -24.72
C ASP A 207 -20.45 42.68 -24.27
N LEU A 208 -19.29 42.47 -24.88
CA LEU A 208 -18.39 41.37 -24.57
C LEU A 208 -17.77 41.55 -23.17
N LEU A 209 -17.35 42.77 -22.84
CA LEU A 209 -16.87 43.14 -21.51
C LEU A 209 -17.99 43.09 -20.46
N ALA A 210 -19.21 43.53 -20.77
CA ALA A 210 -20.34 43.45 -19.85
C ALA A 210 -20.68 41.99 -19.49
N ARG A 211 -20.54 41.08 -20.45
CA ARG A 211 -20.89 39.66 -20.28
C ARG A 211 -19.83 38.86 -19.53
N PHE A 212 -18.54 39.15 -19.73
CA PHE A 212 -17.44 38.34 -19.19
C PHE A 212 -16.53 39.07 -18.20
N GLY A 213 -16.64 40.40 -18.08
CA GLY A 213 -15.81 41.24 -17.21
C GLY A 213 -16.28 41.34 -15.74
N SER A 214 -17.39 40.68 -15.38
CA SER A 214 -17.98 40.78 -14.04
C SER A 214 -17.43 39.78 -13.00
N GLN A 215 -16.32 39.11 -13.28
CA GLN A 215 -15.63 38.25 -12.32
C GLN A 215 -14.28 38.88 -11.95
N SER A 216 -14.32 39.75 -10.93
CA SER A 216 -13.17 40.07 -10.08
C SER A 216 -13.44 39.49 -8.70
#